data_AF-A0A9X7J1Q2-F1
#
_entry.id   AF-A0A9X7J1Q2-F1
#
_cell.length_a   1.000
_cell.length_b   1.000
_cell.length_c   1.000
_cell.angle_alpha   90.00
_cell.angle_beta   90.00
_cell.angle_gamma   90.00
#
_symmetry.space_group_name_H-M   'P 1'
#
loop_
_entity.id
_entity.type
_entity.pdbx_description
1 polymer ?
#
loop_
_entity_poly.entity_id
_entity_poly.type
_entity_poly.pdbx_seq_one_letter_code
_entity_poly.pdbx_strand_id
1 'polypeptide(L)'
;MIEIRFHGRYGQPVAALAGKVAQAALAAGKYVQVFENFGAYRPGAPMYAVVRIDNNFIRERSANASSPDAVVVLDNSLLAVTDVTKGLQDGGMVLAMGIGPEALGEKGKKFKFTPVAPAGDKQQALLATLEGFWRDQG
;
A
#
# COMPACT_ATOMS: atom_id res chain seq x y z
N MET A 1 8.39 -2.76 -12.73
CA MET A 1 7.96 -3.18 -11.38
C MET A 1 7.10 -2.11 -10.76
N ILE A 2 5.96 -2.50 -10.22
CA ILE A 2 5.07 -1.68 -9.40
C ILE A 2 5.25 -2.13 -7.96
N GLU A 3 5.26 -1.18 -7.02
CA GLU A 3 5.39 -1.44 -5.60
C GLU A 3 4.28 -0.75 -4.80
N ILE A 4 3.53 -1.53 -4.02
CA ILE A 4 2.41 -1.07 -3.18
C ILE A 4 2.76 -1.33 -1.72
N ARG A 5 2.75 -0.30 -0.89
CA ARG A 5 3.04 -0.41 0.55
C ARG A 5 1.78 -0.20 1.40
N PHE A 6 1.41 -1.21 2.17
CA PHE A 6 0.30 -1.18 3.12
C PHE A 6 0.81 -0.85 4.51
N HIS A 7 0.28 0.22 5.09
CA HIS A 7 0.53 0.65 6.46
C HIS A 7 -0.69 0.33 7.33
N GLY A 8 -0.42 -0.25 8.50
CA GLY A 8 -1.43 -0.50 9.52
C GLY A 8 -0.79 -0.77 10.87
N ARG A 9 -1.57 -1.34 11.77
CA ARG A 9 -1.13 -1.76 13.09
C ARG A 9 -1.16 -3.27 13.23
N TYR A 10 -0.30 -3.80 14.09
CA TYR A 10 -0.34 -5.22 14.43
C TYR A 10 -1.73 -5.61 14.96
N GLY A 11 -2.35 -6.62 14.33
CA GLY A 11 -3.74 -7.03 14.56
C GLY A 11 -4.73 -6.58 13.46
N GLN A 12 -4.32 -5.67 12.57
CA GLN A 12 -5.09 -5.27 11.39
C GLN A 12 -4.76 -6.17 10.18
N PRO A 13 -5.64 -6.24 9.16
CA PRO A 13 -5.47 -7.15 8.02
C PRO A 13 -4.42 -6.68 6.99
N VAL A 14 -3.29 -6.11 7.42
CA VAL A 14 -2.23 -5.57 6.54
C VAL A 14 -1.66 -6.65 5.63
N ALA A 15 -1.16 -7.74 6.21
CA ALA A 15 -0.59 -8.88 5.48
C ALA A 15 -1.65 -9.59 4.62
N ALA A 16 -2.87 -9.73 5.14
CA ALA A 16 -3.96 -10.36 4.41
C ALA A 16 -4.37 -9.58 3.16
N LEU A 17 -4.46 -8.24 3.24
CA LEU A 17 -4.78 -7.39 2.09
C LEU A 17 -3.64 -7.37 1.06
N ALA A 18 -2.39 -7.27 1.51
CA ALA A 18 -1.21 -7.40 0.66
C ALA A 18 -1.21 -8.76 -0.08
N GLY A 19 -1.49 -9.84 0.64
CA GLY A 19 -1.61 -11.19 0.08
C GLY A 19 -2.72 -11.31 -0.97
N LYS A 20 -3.90 -10.70 -0.74
CA LYS A 20 -4.99 -10.68 -1.73
C LYS A 20 -4.58 -9.97 -3.03
N VAL A 21 -3.88 -8.84 -2.94
CA VAL A 21 -3.35 -8.15 -4.14
C VAL A 21 -2.32 -9.01 -4.86
N ALA A 22 -1.40 -9.63 -4.13
CA ALA A 22 -0.40 -10.53 -4.71
C ALA A 22 -1.04 -11.75 -5.40
N GLN A 23 -2.07 -12.35 -4.80
CA GLN A 23 -2.83 -13.45 -5.39
C GLN A 23 -3.54 -13.04 -6.69
N ALA A 24 -4.17 -11.86 -6.71
CA ALA A 24 -4.83 -11.35 -7.92
C ALA A 24 -3.81 -11.10 -9.05
N ALA A 25 -2.65 -10.52 -8.73
CA ALA A 25 -1.59 -10.29 -9.70
C ALA A 25 -0.95 -11.60 -10.22
N LEU A 26 -0.75 -12.58 -9.34
CA LEU A 26 -0.32 -13.94 -9.74
C LEU A 26 -1.33 -14.60 -10.69
N ALA A 27 -2.62 -14.51 -10.38
CA ALA A 27 -3.69 -15.03 -11.22
C ALA A 27 -3.73 -14.33 -12.60
N ALA A 28 -3.29 -13.08 -12.67
CA ALA A 28 -3.10 -12.32 -13.91
C ALA A 28 -1.78 -12.62 -14.65
N GLY A 29 -1.02 -13.64 -14.23
CA GLY A 29 0.23 -14.07 -14.87
C GLY A 29 1.44 -13.18 -14.56
N LYS A 30 1.37 -12.32 -13.55
CA LYS A 30 2.49 -11.45 -13.15
C LYS A 30 3.42 -12.17 -12.19
N TYR A 31 4.67 -11.69 -12.10
CA TYR A 31 5.59 -12.04 -11.03
C TYR A 31 5.30 -11.15 -9.82
N VAL A 32 5.25 -11.77 -8.63
CA VAL A 32 5.01 -11.04 -7.38
C VAL A 32 6.03 -11.35 -6.31
N GLN A 33 6.21 -10.40 -5.42
CA GLN A 33 7.00 -10.57 -4.20
C GLN A 33 6.30 -9.80 -3.07
N VAL A 34 6.21 -10.42 -1.89
CA VAL A 34 5.63 -9.78 -0.70
C VAL A 34 6.67 -9.74 0.40
N PHE A 35 6.81 -8.58 1.05
CA PHE A 35 7.62 -8.40 2.25
C PHE A 35 6.78 -7.85 3.37
N GLU A 36 7.10 -8.24 4.59
CA GLU A 36 6.45 -7.75 5.79
C GLU A 36 7.49 -7.19 6.74
N ASN A 37 7.19 -6.02 7.31
CA ASN A 37 7.93 -5.44 8.41
C ASN A 37 6.99 -5.33 9.60
N PHE A 38 7.23 -6.19 10.58
CA PHE A 38 6.42 -6.29 11.79
C PHE A 38 6.76 -5.23 12.85
N GLY A 39 7.80 -4.42 12.65
CA GLY A 39 8.28 -3.48 13.65
C GLY A 39 8.55 -4.17 14.99
N ALA A 40 8.08 -3.57 16.09
CA ALA A 40 8.05 -4.24 17.38
C ALA A 40 6.84 -5.17 17.45
N TYR A 41 7.07 -6.47 17.66
CA TYR A 41 6.01 -7.49 17.72
C TYR A 41 5.14 -7.36 18.98
N ARG A 42 4.19 -6.41 18.97
CA ARG A 42 3.19 -6.20 20.02
C ARG A 42 1.90 -5.62 19.44
N PRO A 43 0.73 -5.88 20.06
CA PRO A 43 -0.55 -5.35 19.60
C PRO A 43 -0.52 -3.84 19.38
N GLY A 44 -1.10 -3.38 18.27
CA GLY A 44 -1.19 -1.96 17.95
C GLY A 44 0.10 -1.30 17.48
N ALA A 45 1.26 -1.99 17.47
CA ALA A 45 2.48 -1.42 16.94
C ALA A 45 2.35 -1.14 15.42
N PRO A 46 2.92 -0.02 14.93
CA PRO A 46 3.00 0.22 13.49
C PRO A 46 3.70 -0.93 12.77
N MET A 47 3.11 -1.38 11.67
CA MET A 47 3.68 -2.37 10.78
C MET A 47 3.39 -1.99 9.33
N TYR A 48 4.11 -2.59 8.40
CA TYR A 48 3.78 -2.47 6.99
C TYR A 48 4.05 -3.76 6.21
N ALA A 49 3.38 -3.89 5.07
CA ALA A 49 3.66 -4.91 4.07
C ALA A 49 3.89 -4.25 2.71
N VAL A 50 4.78 -4.80 1.90
CA VAL A 50 5.08 -4.34 0.54
C VAL A 50 4.73 -5.45 -0.43
N VAL A 51 3.99 -5.12 -1.49
CA VAL A 51 3.70 -6.00 -2.62
C VAL A 51 4.39 -5.43 -3.85
N ARG A 52 5.25 -6.22 -4.47
CA ARG A 52 5.85 -5.92 -5.78
C ARG A 52 5.17 -6.75 -6.85
N ILE A 53 4.91 -6.14 -7.99
CA ILE A 53 4.26 -6.75 -9.15
C ILE A 53 5.09 -6.38 -10.39
N ASP A 54 5.43 -7.36 -11.23
CA ASP A 54 6.16 -7.11 -12.47
C ASP A 54 5.75 -8.11 -13.58
N ASN A 55 5.96 -7.71 -14.83
CA ASN A 55 5.86 -8.58 -16.00
C ASN A 55 7.04 -9.55 -16.09
N ASN A 56 8.17 -9.24 -15.45
CA ASN A 56 9.39 -10.06 -15.46
C ASN A 56 9.74 -10.57 -14.06
N PHE A 57 10.57 -11.62 -13.98
CA PHE A 57 11.03 -12.16 -12.69
C PHE A 57 11.70 -11.09 -11.82
N ILE A 58 11.19 -10.91 -10.60
CA ILE A 58 11.69 -9.92 -9.64
C ILE A 58 12.98 -10.45 -9.00
N ARG A 59 14.12 -9.82 -9.32
CA ARG A 59 15.44 -10.18 -8.79
C ARG A 59 15.76 -9.52 -7.46
N GLU A 60 15.09 -8.41 -7.15
CA GLU A 60 15.33 -7.65 -5.93
C GLU A 60 15.01 -8.50 -4.70
N ARG A 61 15.93 -8.53 -3.73
CA ARG A 61 15.81 -9.38 -2.52
C ARG A 61 15.59 -8.57 -1.24
N SER A 62 15.82 -7.26 -1.30
CA SER A 62 15.69 -6.37 -0.15
C SER A 62 14.54 -5.39 -0.30
N ALA A 63 13.91 -5.06 0.83
CA ALA A 63 12.94 -3.97 0.93
C ALA A 63 13.59 -2.65 1.41
N ASN A 64 14.91 -2.61 1.68
CA ASN A 64 15.57 -1.42 2.23
C ASN A 64 15.61 -0.23 1.25
N ALA A 65 15.57 -0.51 -0.05
CA ALA A 65 15.49 0.50 -1.12
C ALA A 65 14.07 0.62 -1.74
N SER A 66 13.04 0.31 -0.94
CA SER A 66 11.64 0.35 -1.36
C SER A 66 11.18 1.77 -1.72
N SER A 67 10.72 1.94 -2.96
CA SER A 67 10.24 3.20 -3.56
C SER A 67 8.82 2.99 -4.08
N PRO A 68 7.80 3.00 -3.19
CA PRO A 68 6.44 2.63 -3.55
C PRO A 68 5.85 3.58 -4.59
N ASP A 69 5.04 3.03 -5.48
CA ASP A 69 4.19 3.76 -6.43
C ASP A 69 2.82 4.05 -5.81
N ALA A 70 2.41 3.23 -4.85
CA ALA A 70 1.21 3.44 -4.05
C ALA A 70 1.43 3.15 -2.56
N VAL A 71 0.80 3.97 -1.71
CA VAL A 71 0.73 3.76 -0.27
C VAL A 71 -0.73 3.60 0.15
N VAL A 72 -1.01 2.55 0.91
CA VAL A 72 -2.31 2.27 1.51
C VAL A 72 -2.22 2.48 3.02
N VAL A 73 -3.10 3.29 3.61
CA VAL A 73 -3.13 3.56 5.06
C VAL A 73 -4.44 3.04 5.64
N LEU A 74 -4.36 1.97 6.43
CA LEU A 74 -5.52 1.37 7.10
C LEU A 74 -5.90 2.09 8.41
N ASP A 75 -4.95 2.80 9.01
CA ASP A 75 -5.12 3.51 10.26
C ASP A 75 -4.48 4.90 10.21
N ASN A 76 -5.31 5.93 10.24
CA ASN A 76 -4.87 7.32 10.12
C ASN A 76 -4.05 7.80 11.32
N SER A 77 -4.16 7.14 12.48
CA SER A 77 -3.31 7.46 13.64
C SER A 77 -1.83 7.20 13.40
N LEU A 78 -1.48 6.46 12.33
CA LEU A 78 -0.10 6.26 11.90
C LEU A 78 0.55 7.55 11.39
N LEU A 79 -0.22 8.49 10.84
CA LEU A 79 0.28 9.78 10.34
C LEU A 79 0.98 10.60 11.42
N ALA A 80 0.57 10.44 12.68
CA ALA A 80 1.16 11.14 13.81
C ALA A 80 2.45 10.50 14.34
N VAL A 81 2.75 9.24 13.98
CA VAL A 81 3.86 8.47 14.58
C VAL A 81 4.90 8.01 13.58
N THR A 82 4.61 8.03 12.27
CA THR A 82 5.55 7.65 11.22
C THR A 82 5.23 8.33 9.89
N ASP A 83 6.25 8.57 9.08
CA ASP A 83 6.06 9.06 7.70
C ASP A 83 5.65 7.91 6.79
N VAL A 84 4.34 7.71 6.63
CA VAL A 84 3.76 6.68 5.74
C VAL A 84 4.08 6.92 4.26
N THR A 85 4.45 8.15 3.89
CA THR A 85 4.77 8.54 2.51
C THR A 85 6.25 8.46 2.19
N LYS A 86 7.08 8.01 3.13
CA LYS A 86 8.53 7.93 2.95
C LYS A 86 8.91 7.05 1.75
N GLY A 87 9.56 7.67 0.77
CA GLY A 87 10.00 7.01 -0.46
C GLY A 87 8.91 6.88 -1.53
N LEU A 88 7.69 7.39 -1.29
CA LEU A 88 6.66 7.45 -2.32
C LEU A 88 7.10 8.43 -3.42
N GLN A 89 7.04 7.97 -4.66
CA GLN A 89 7.41 8.77 -5.83
C GLN A 89 6.44 9.94 -6.04
N ASP A 90 6.92 11.01 -6.67
CA ASP A 90 6.05 12.12 -7.05
C ASP A 90 4.99 11.66 -8.06
N GLY A 91 3.74 12.08 -7.86
CA GLY A 91 2.59 11.58 -8.61
C GLY A 91 2.09 10.19 -8.16
N GLY A 92 2.76 9.55 -7.19
CA GLY A 92 2.34 8.29 -6.59
C GLY A 92 0.98 8.38 -5.91
N MET A 93 0.33 7.22 -5.75
CA MET A 93 -1.03 7.13 -5.21
C MET A 93 -1.01 7.00 -3.68
N VAL A 94 -1.86 7.77 -3.00
CA VAL A 94 -2.17 7.57 -1.58
C VAL A 94 -3.62 7.15 -1.46
N LEU A 95 -3.84 6.02 -0.80
CA LEU A 95 -5.14 5.45 -0.51
C LEU A 95 -5.30 5.35 1.00
N ALA A 96 -6.00 6.30 1.62
CA ALA A 96 -6.23 6.28 3.07
C ALA A 96 -7.71 6.28 3.40
N MET A 97 -8.09 5.48 4.40
CA MET A 97 -9.50 5.30 4.74
C MET A 97 -10.01 6.46 5.61
N GLY A 98 -10.95 7.25 5.09
CA GLY A 98 -11.69 8.24 5.90
C GLY A 98 -10.94 9.54 6.20
N ILE A 99 -9.86 9.83 5.48
CA ILE A 99 -9.18 11.14 5.47
C ILE A 99 -8.97 11.59 4.02
N GLY A 100 -8.71 12.88 3.81
CA GLY A 100 -8.30 13.44 2.53
C GLY A 100 -6.83 13.89 2.52
N PRO A 101 -6.38 14.49 1.41
CA PRO A 101 -5.00 14.95 1.23
C PRO A 101 -4.56 16.00 2.27
N GLU A 102 -5.51 16.73 2.86
CA GLU A 102 -5.26 17.70 3.94
C GLU A 102 -4.56 17.08 5.16
N ALA A 103 -4.78 15.78 5.41
CA ALA A 103 -4.13 15.06 6.50
C ALA A 103 -2.62 14.90 6.31
N LEU A 104 -2.10 15.11 5.09
CA LEU A 104 -0.67 15.08 4.76
C LEU A 104 -0.04 16.47 4.64
N GLY A 105 -0.82 17.54 4.83
CA GLY A 105 -0.38 18.93 4.68
C GLY A 105 0.22 19.21 3.28
N GLU A 106 1.26 20.04 3.23
CA GLU A 106 1.92 20.42 1.98
C GLU A 106 2.49 19.24 1.18
N LYS A 107 2.93 18.17 1.86
CA LYS A 107 3.44 16.96 1.21
C LYS A 107 2.35 16.27 0.38
N GLY A 108 1.09 16.36 0.79
CA GLY A 108 -0.03 15.76 0.07
C GLY A 108 -0.22 16.29 -1.35
N LYS A 109 0.25 17.52 -1.63
CA LYS A 109 0.08 18.17 -2.94
C LYS A 109 0.83 17.48 -4.08
N LYS A 110 1.87 16.69 -3.77
CA LYS A 110 2.67 15.98 -4.78
C LYS A 110 2.16 14.57 -5.08
N PHE A 111 1.09 14.14 -4.42
CA PHE A 111 0.54 12.79 -4.55
C PHE A 111 -0.90 12.82 -5.07
N LYS A 112 -1.32 11.73 -5.71
CA LYS A 112 -2.71 11.52 -6.11
C LYS A 112 -3.45 10.84 -4.97
N PHE A 113 -4.40 11.54 -4.37
CA PHE A 113 -5.23 10.96 -3.32
C PHE A 113 -6.47 10.32 -3.94
N THR A 114 -6.66 9.03 -3.70
CA THR A 114 -7.83 8.29 -4.18
C THR A 114 -8.73 7.95 -2.99
N PRO A 115 -9.95 8.47 -2.91
CA PRO A 115 -10.88 8.10 -1.85
C PRO A 115 -11.34 6.66 -2.06
N VAL A 116 -11.34 5.86 -0.99
CA VAL A 116 -12.02 4.56 -0.99
C VAL A 116 -13.51 4.82 -0.79
N ALA A 117 -14.33 4.39 -1.75
CA ALA A 117 -15.77 4.64 -1.71
C ALA A 117 -16.39 4.17 -0.37
N PRO A 118 -17.26 4.97 0.27
CA PRO A 118 -17.83 4.65 1.57
C PRO A 118 -18.92 3.56 1.53
N ALA A 119 -19.40 3.15 0.34
CA ALA A 119 -20.48 2.20 0.18
C ALA A 119 -19.97 0.76 0.00
N GLY A 120 -20.57 -0.18 0.74
CA GLY A 120 -20.29 -1.62 0.62
C GLY A 120 -19.11 -2.12 1.45
N ASP A 121 -18.53 -3.27 1.07
CA ASP A 121 -17.33 -3.82 1.70
C ASP A 121 -16.12 -2.96 1.34
N LYS A 122 -15.65 -2.18 2.32
CA LYS A 122 -14.51 -1.27 2.18
C LYS A 122 -13.23 -2.00 1.76
N GLN A 123 -13.04 -3.26 2.17
CA GLN A 123 -11.88 -4.04 1.74
C GLN A 123 -12.00 -4.41 0.26
N GLN A 124 -13.20 -4.75 -0.21
CA GLN A 124 -13.40 -5.06 -1.62
C GLN A 124 -13.22 -3.83 -2.51
N ALA A 125 -13.73 -2.66 -2.10
CA ALA A 125 -13.51 -1.40 -2.81
C ALA A 125 -12.01 -1.01 -2.88
N LEU A 126 -11.29 -1.21 -1.77
CA LEU A 126 -9.84 -1.03 -1.70
C LEU A 126 -9.12 -1.94 -2.72
N LEU A 127 -9.43 -3.24 -2.71
CA LEU A 127 -8.80 -4.22 -3.60
C LEU A 127 -9.09 -3.93 -5.07
N ALA A 128 -10.34 -3.57 -5.41
CA ALA A 128 -10.71 -3.19 -6.77
C ALA A 128 -9.97 -1.93 -7.26
N THR A 129 -9.81 -0.93 -6.38
CA THR A 129 -9.05 0.29 -6.70
C THR A 129 -7.58 -0.03 -6.97
N LEU A 130 -6.98 -0.87 -6.12
CA LEU A 130 -5.59 -1.30 -6.30
C LEU A 130 -5.42 -2.15 -7.56
N GLU A 131 -6.39 -3.00 -7.88
CA GLU A 131 -6.39 -3.79 -9.12
C GLU A 131 -6.39 -2.91 -10.37
N GLY A 132 -7.24 -1.89 -10.43
CA GLY A 132 -7.18 -0.90 -11.51
C GLY A 132 -5.81 -0.22 -11.58
N PHE A 133 -5.31 0.25 -10.43
CA PHE A 133 -4.02 0.92 -10.36
C PHE A 133 -2.85 0.11 -10.92
N TRP A 134 -2.68 -1.16 -10.52
CA TRP A 134 -1.54 -1.95 -11.00
C TRP A 134 -1.73 -2.55 -12.40
N ARG A 135 -2.98 -2.66 -12.87
CA ARG A 135 -3.27 -3.07 -14.26
C ARG A 135 -2.99 -1.94 -15.25
N ASP A 136 -3.31 -0.70 -14.90
CA ASP A 136 -3.16 0.46 -15.78
C ASP A 136 -1.69 0.87 -16.01
N GLN A 137 -0.76 0.34 -15.21
CA GLN A 137 0.68 0.64 -15.31
C GLN A 137 1.49 -0.48 -15.99
N GLY A 138 0.83 -1.49 -16.59
CA GLY A 138 1.46 -2.72 -17.08
C GLY A 138 1.19 -3.05 -18.54
#